data_AF-A0A346Y065-F1
#
_entry.id   AF-A0A346Y065-F1
#
_cell.length_a   1.000
_cell.length_b   1.000
_cell.length_c   1.000
_cell.angle_alpha   90.00
_cell.angle_beta   90.00
_cell.angle_gamma   90.00
#
_symmetry.space_group_name_H-M   'P 1'
#
loop_
_entity.id
_entity.type
_entity.pdbx_description
1 polymer ?
#
loop_
_entity_poly.entity_id
_entity_poly.type
_entity_poly.pdbx_seq_one_letter_code
_entity_poly.pdbx_strand_id
1 'polypeptide(L)'
;MASPTDASDQSDRLRAVLDAEIAAALDDLPPALDARRGVEAFVPEERPLPPADDDTLDIVDRHLPGLDANPPVPARTYRLRGRTDQAGRGVLVLHGGGFVSGGVGLADPTLRDLATELDAVVVAPTYRLAPAHPFPAAFDDCRAALGWLADQPDVDRVVVFGVSSGGALAAGLALHARDHGGPDIDAVVMGFPVTDDRLVTPSSHEVTDRRIWNRGMAELSWQAYLGDAHGTDDVSPYAAPMRAVDPAGLPPTTITVDQHDPLRDEGIAWAQRLMHAGVPTELHAFPGTFHGSMGFAPDAAVSRRELRALVDAIARA
;
A
#
# COMPACT_ATOMS: atom_id res chain seq x y z
N MET A 1 -9.99 -2.48 -30.55
CA MET A 1 -9.25 -1.21 -30.59
C MET A 1 -10.27 -0.10 -30.40
N ALA A 2 -10.25 0.60 -29.27
CA ALA A 2 -11.06 1.80 -29.09
C ALA A 2 -10.59 2.87 -30.08
N SER A 3 -11.51 3.59 -30.72
CA SER A 3 -11.16 4.66 -31.65
C SER A 3 -10.53 5.84 -30.88
N PRO A 4 -9.67 6.67 -31.51
CA PRO A 4 -9.07 7.84 -30.88
C PRO A 4 -10.11 8.79 -30.23
N THR A 5 -11.33 8.81 -30.77
CA THR A 5 -12.48 9.57 -30.25
C THR A 5 -13.07 9.03 -28.94
N ASP A 6 -12.92 7.73 -28.67
CA ASP A 6 -13.45 7.07 -27.46
C ASP A 6 -12.54 7.33 -26.26
N ALA A 7 -11.22 7.39 -26.49
CA ALA A 7 -10.23 7.74 -25.46
C ALA A 7 -10.31 9.22 -25.02
N SER A 8 -10.59 10.15 -25.95
CA SER A 8 -10.77 11.57 -25.60
C SER A 8 -12.06 11.82 -24.80
N ASP A 9 -13.16 11.15 -25.14
CA ASP A 9 -14.45 11.26 -24.43
C ASP A 9 -14.34 10.72 -22.99
N GLN A 10 -13.64 9.60 -22.78
CA GLN A 10 -13.40 9.06 -21.43
C GLN A 10 -12.54 9.99 -20.57
N SER A 11 -11.50 10.58 -21.16
CA SER A 11 -10.65 11.55 -20.48
C SER A 11 -11.43 12.78 -20.00
N ASP A 12 -12.31 13.31 -20.85
CA ASP A 12 -13.08 14.51 -20.53
C ASP A 12 -14.15 14.23 -19.48
N ARG A 13 -14.74 13.03 -19.49
CA ARG A 13 -15.66 12.57 -18.44
C ARG A 13 -14.98 12.40 -17.09
N LEU A 14 -13.77 11.82 -17.06
CA LEU A 14 -13.01 11.67 -15.81
C LEU A 14 -12.60 13.04 -15.26
N ARG A 15 -12.10 13.96 -16.10
CA ARG A 15 -11.77 15.33 -15.65
C ARG A 15 -12.95 16.07 -15.05
N ALA A 16 -14.16 15.89 -15.60
CA ALA A 16 -15.36 16.59 -15.15
C ALA A 16 -15.79 16.24 -13.72
N VAL A 17 -15.29 15.13 -13.17
CA VAL A 17 -15.68 14.60 -11.84
C VAL A 17 -14.54 14.61 -10.83
N LEU A 18 -13.31 14.88 -11.26
CA LEU A 18 -12.15 15.04 -10.38
C LEU A 18 -12.14 16.43 -9.73
N ASP A 19 -11.49 16.51 -8.57
CA ASP A 19 -11.11 17.79 -7.97
C ASP A 19 -10.21 18.56 -8.93
N ALA A 20 -10.32 19.89 -8.98
CA ALA A 20 -9.62 20.70 -9.97
C ALA A 20 -8.08 20.60 -9.86
N GLU A 21 -7.54 20.47 -8.64
CA GLU A 21 -6.10 20.31 -8.41
C GLU A 21 -5.64 18.91 -8.83
N ILE A 22 -6.48 17.89 -8.62
CA ILE A 22 -6.23 16.50 -9.06
C ILE A 22 -6.32 16.38 -10.58
N ALA A 23 -7.33 16.99 -11.20
CA ALA A 23 -7.54 16.98 -12.64
C ALA A 23 -6.36 17.62 -13.40
N ALA A 24 -5.75 18.66 -12.83
CA ALA A 24 -4.57 19.30 -13.41
C ALA A 24 -3.37 18.33 -13.47
N ALA A 25 -3.17 17.50 -12.44
CA ALA A 25 -2.08 16.52 -12.42
C ALA A 25 -2.25 15.41 -13.48
N LEU A 26 -3.48 15.10 -13.89
CA LEU A 26 -3.78 14.07 -14.90
C LEU A 26 -3.17 14.39 -16.28
N ASP A 27 -2.95 15.67 -16.59
CA ASP A 27 -2.37 16.12 -17.86
C ASP A 27 -0.86 15.87 -17.94
N ASP A 28 -0.20 15.87 -16.78
CA ASP A 28 1.24 15.61 -16.63
C ASP A 28 1.55 14.12 -16.42
N LEU A 29 0.52 13.29 -16.19
CA LEU A 29 0.71 11.85 -16.11
C LEU A 29 1.10 11.30 -17.49
N PRO A 30 2.25 10.60 -17.59
CA PRO A 30 2.50 9.82 -18.79
C PRO A 30 1.36 8.84 -18.98
N PRO A 31 1.05 8.39 -20.22
CA PRO A 31 0.07 7.33 -20.41
C PRO A 31 0.44 6.17 -19.50
N ALA A 32 -0.37 5.86 -18.50
CA ALA A 32 -0.14 4.66 -17.72
C ALA A 32 -0.18 3.50 -18.71
N LEU A 33 0.99 2.90 -18.86
CA LEU A 33 1.21 1.53 -19.27
C LEU A 33 0.30 1.05 -20.40
N ASP A 34 0.87 0.93 -21.61
CA ASP A 34 0.18 0.24 -22.69
C ASP A 34 -0.07 -1.21 -22.26
N ALA A 35 -1.29 -1.52 -21.81
CA ALA A 35 -1.75 -2.87 -21.50
C ALA A 35 -1.42 -3.93 -22.58
N ARG A 36 -1.12 -3.51 -23.83
CA ARG A 36 -0.60 -4.38 -24.90
C ARG A 36 0.82 -4.91 -24.64
N ARG A 37 1.57 -4.31 -23.73
CA ARG A 37 2.91 -4.74 -23.26
C ARG A 37 2.86 -5.65 -22.03
N GLY A 38 1.67 -5.97 -21.49
CA GLY A 38 1.51 -6.89 -20.36
C GLY A 38 2.14 -6.40 -19.05
N VAL A 39 2.43 -7.34 -18.14
CA VAL A 39 3.04 -7.07 -16.82
C VAL A 39 4.40 -6.35 -16.95
N GLU A 40 5.13 -6.57 -18.04
CA GLU A 40 6.42 -5.92 -18.33
C GLU A 40 6.31 -4.40 -18.47
N ALA A 41 5.11 -3.88 -18.75
CA ALA A 41 4.87 -2.44 -18.71
C ALA A 41 4.92 -1.90 -17.27
N PHE A 42 4.48 -2.69 -16.28
CA PHE A 42 4.39 -2.25 -14.88
C PHE A 42 5.72 -2.11 -14.19
N VAL A 43 6.76 -2.81 -14.65
CA VAL A 43 8.09 -2.77 -14.04
C VAL A 43 8.72 -1.41 -14.34
N PRO A 44 8.77 -0.46 -13.39
CA PRO A 44 9.44 0.81 -13.61
C PRO A 44 10.95 0.55 -13.53
N GLU A 45 11.75 1.42 -14.14
CA GLU A 45 13.17 1.51 -13.78
C GLU A 45 13.28 1.73 -12.27
N GLU A 46 14.18 0.99 -11.61
CA GLU A 46 14.53 1.24 -10.21
C GLU A 46 14.86 2.72 -10.04
N ARG A 47 14.01 3.44 -9.30
CA ARG A 47 14.34 4.81 -8.92
C ARG A 47 15.41 4.73 -7.86
N PRO A 48 16.58 5.34 -8.06
CA PRO A 48 17.60 5.37 -7.04
C PRO A 48 17.01 5.98 -5.77
N LEU A 49 17.33 5.38 -4.63
CA LEU A 49 16.89 5.92 -3.35
C LEU A 49 17.43 7.34 -3.19
N PRO A 50 16.64 8.27 -2.62
CA PRO A 50 17.13 9.59 -2.26
C PRO A 50 18.36 9.49 -1.34
N PRO A 51 19.19 10.54 -1.26
CA PRO A 51 20.32 10.56 -0.32
C PRO A 51 19.87 10.27 1.10
N ALA A 52 20.66 9.47 1.82
CA ALA A 52 20.41 9.15 3.23
C ALA A 52 20.86 10.30 4.17
N ASP A 53 21.31 11.40 3.60
CA ASP A 53 21.80 12.57 4.31
C ASP A 53 20.59 13.36 4.86
N ASP A 54 20.59 13.56 6.16
CA ASP A 54 19.62 14.37 6.89
C ASP A 54 20.29 14.94 8.14
N ASP A 55 19.94 16.15 8.56
CA ASP A 55 20.51 16.75 9.78
C ASP A 55 19.81 16.27 11.06
N THR A 56 18.57 15.81 10.93
CA THR A 56 17.66 15.43 12.02
C THR A 56 17.48 13.91 12.16
N LEU A 57 17.60 13.18 11.05
CA LEU A 57 17.38 11.73 11.00
C LEU A 57 18.67 10.93 10.79
N ASP A 58 18.71 9.75 11.40
CA ASP A 58 19.59 8.66 11.00
C ASP A 58 18.84 7.78 9.98
N ILE A 59 19.17 8.01 8.71
CA ILE A 59 18.64 7.23 7.58
C ILE A 59 19.70 6.20 7.18
N VAL A 60 19.33 4.92 7.21
CA VAL A 60 20.29 3.82 6.98
C VAL A 60 19.70 2.78 6.05
N ASP A 61 20.43 2.47 4.98
CA ASP A 61 20.16 1.31 4.12
C ASP A 61 20.71 0.05 4.80
N ARG A 62 19.85 -0.95 5.00
CA ARG A 62 20.12 -2.19 5.73
C ARG A 62 19.72 -3.40 4.91
N HIS A 63 20.28 -4.55 5.29
CA HIS A 63 19.79 -5.86 4.89
C HIS A 63 19.26 -6.56 6.13
N LEU A 64 17.95 -6.60 6.27
CA LEU A 64 17.28 -7.27 7.38
C LEU A 64 17.42 -8.80 7.21
N PRO A 65 17.49 -9.58 8.29
CA PRO A 65 17.46 -11.04 8.19
C PRO A 65 16.20 -11.51 7.43
N GLY A 66 16.36 -12.41 6.47
CA GLY A 66 15.23 -13.07 5.81
C GLY A 66 14.64 -14.20 6.67
N LEU A 67 13.42 -14.63 6.35
CA LEU A 67 12.82 -15.80 7.00
C LEU A 67 13.39 -17.12 6.45
N ASP A 68 13.67 -18.08 7.33
CA ASP A 68 14.16 -19.42 6.97
C ASP A 68 15.35 -19.38 5.98
N ALA A 69 15.14 -19.86 4.75
CA ALA A 69 16.14 -19.90 3.69
C ALA A 69 16.01 -18.73 2.68
N ASN A 70 15.10 -17.78 2.92
CA ASN A 70 14.96 -16.59 2.09
C ASN A 70 16.19 -15.66 2.23
N PRO A 71 16.54 -14.92 1.17
CA PRO A 71 17.62 -13.96 1.22
C PRO A 71 17.34 -12.83 2.21
N PRO A 72 18.38 -12.10 2.67
CA PRO A 72 18.20 -10.87 3.43
C PRO A 72 17.33 -9.86 2.67
N VAL A 73 16.47 -9.14 3.39
CA VAL A 73 15.54 -8.15 2.83
C VAL A 73 16.19 -6.78 2.84
N PRO A 74 16.50 -6.16 1.69
CA PRO A 74 16.94 -4.77 1.66
C PRO A 74 15.85 -3.87 2.25
N ALA A 75 16.23 -2.92 3.09
CA ALA A 75 15.29 -1.98 3.70
C ALA A 75 15.99 -0.66 4.01
N ARG A 76 15.21 0.42 4.06
CA ARG A 76 15.68 1.69 4.63
C ARG A 76 15.00 1.93 5.97
N THR A 77 15.80 2.35 6.95
CA THR A 77 15.31 2.72 8.28
C THR A 77 15.50 4.21 8.53
N TYR A 78 14.54 4.84 9.19
CA TYR A 78 14.56 6.26 9.56
C TYR A 78 14.32 6.38 11.06
N ARG A 79 15.17 7.11 11.75
CA ARG A 79 15.08 7.33 13.21
C ARG A 79 15.54 8.74 13.54
N LEU A 80 14.94 9.39 14.54
CA LEU A 80 15.45 10.66 15.05
C LEU A 80 16.85 10.48 15.65
N ARG A 81 17.76 11.40 15.30
CA ARG A 81 19.10 11.45 15.87
C ARG A 81 19.04 11.70 17.37
N GLY A 82 19.81 10.91 18.12
CA GLY A 82 19.87 11.04 19.58
C GLY A 82 18.60 10.56 20.30
N ARG A 83 17.70 9.88 19.59
CA ARG A 83 16.61 9.13 20.23
C ARG A 83 17.21 8.16 21.26
N THR A 84 16.69 8.23 22.48
CA THR A 84 17.06 7.32 23.56
C THR A 84 16.33 5.98 23.41
N ASP A 85 16.81 4.92 24.06
CA ASP A 85 16.17 3.60 24.12
C ASP A 85 14.84 3.59 24.94
N GLN A 86 14.08 4.69 24.90
CA GLN A 86 12.75 4.76 25.48
C GLN A 86 11.77 4.08 24.54
N ALA A 87 10.87 3.29 25.14
CA ALA A 87 9.82 2.57 24.44
C ALA A 87 8.98 3.55 23.60
N GLY A 88 8.80 3.25 22.32
CA GLY A 88 8.11 4.12 21.40
C GLY A 88 7.58 3.40 20.16
N ARG A 89 7.13 4.19 19.18
CA ARG A 89 6.44 3.67 18.01
C ARG A 89 7.42 3.14 16.96
N GLY A 90 7.15 1.96 16.46
CA GLY A 90 7.67 1.40 15.22
C GLY A 90 6.63 1.48 14.12
N VAL A 91 7.01 1.91 12.92
CA VAL A 91 6.11 1.96 11.75
C VAL A 91 6.73 1.18 10.60
N LEU A 92 6.10 0.07 10.22
CA LEU A 92 6.44 -0.66 9.01
C LEU A 92 5.66 -0.06 7.84
N VAL A 93 6.36 0.47 6.82
CA VAL A 93 5.72 1.13 5.67
C VAL A 93 5.87 0.28 4.41
N LEU A 94 4.74 -0.13 3.85
CA LEU A 94 4.65 -1.04 2.70
C LEU A 94 4.15 -0.27 1.47
N HIS A 95 4.99 -0.18 0.45
CA HIS A 95 4.67 0.61 -0.73
C HIS A 95 3.56 -0.02 -1.60
N GLY A 96 2.95 0.80 -2.45
CA GLY A 96 2.02 0.34 -3.50
C GLY A 96 2.75 -0.14 -4.76
N GLY A 97 2.00 -0.33 -5.84
CA GLY A 97 2.56 -0.74 -7.14
C GLY A 97 2.11 -2.12 -7.63
N GLY A 98 0.98 -2.62 -7.13
CA GLY A 98 0.36 -3.85 -7.63
C GLY A 98 1.25 -5.08 -7.45
N PHE A 99 2.10 -5.13 -6.43
CA PHE A 99 3.08 -6.21 -6.17
C PHE A 99 4.17 -6.40 -7.24
N VAL A 100 4.12 -5.64 -8.34
CA VAL A 100 4.99 -5.79 -9.53
C VAL A 100 5.90 -4.59 -9.75
N SER A 101 5.71 -3.54 -8.94
CA SER A 101 6.38 -2.26 -9.09
C SER A 101 6.44 -1.52 -7.76
N GLY A 102 7.11 -0.38 -7.76
CA GLY A 102 7.24 0.50 -6.60
C GLY A 102 8.58 0.34 -5.90
N GLY A 103 8.71 1.02 -4.77
CA GLY A 103 9.92 0.99 -3.95
C GLY A 103 9.91 2.09 -2.90
N VAL A 104 10.84 1.97 -1.95
CA VAL A 104 10.97 2.90 -0.81
C VAL A 104 11.11 4.36 -1.25
N GLY A 105 11.82 4.62 -2.35
CA GLY A 105 12.06 5.97 -2.85
C GLY A 105 10.80 6.74 -3.26
N LEU A 106 9.66 6.07 -3.48
CA LEU A 106 8.39 6.74 -3.79
C LEU A 106 7.77 7.43 -2.57
N ALA A 107 8.14 7.02 -1.36
CA ALA A 107 7.54 7.51 -0.12
C ALA A 107 8.53 8.29 0.77
N ASP A 108 9.78 8.51 0.34
CA ASP A 108 10.85 9.08 1.19
C ASP A 108 10.44 10.35 1.96
N PRO A 109 9.78 11.36 1.36
CA PRO A 109 9.31 12.53 2.12
C PRO A 109 8.37 12.14 3.26
N THR A 110 7.35 11.32 2.98
CA THR A 110 6.41 10.82 3.98
C THR A 110 7.10 9.98 5.06
N LEU A 111 8.12 9.19 4.71
CA LEU A 111 8.88 8.39 5.69
C LEU A 111 9.68 9.29 6.65
N ARG A 112 10.27 10.37 6.15
CA ARG A 112 10.94 11.39 6.98
C ARG A 112 9.94 12.12 7.88
N ASP A 113 8.79 12.51 7.34
CA ASP A 113 7.74 13.18 8.12
C ASP A 113 7.21 12.26 9.24
N LEU A 114 6.97 10.98 8.95
CA LEU A 114 6.56 10.01 9.97
C LEU A 114 7.61 9.85 11.06
N ALA A 115 8.90 9.74 10.70
CA ALA A 115 9.97 9.59 11.68
C ALA A 115 10.13 10.85 12.56
N THR A 116 10.00 12.05 11.97
CA THR A 116 10.18 13.33 12.67
C THR A 116 8.96 13.77 13.46
N GLU A 117 7.77 13.77 12.86
CA GLU A 117 6.53 14.24 13.50
C GLU A 117 6.06 13.31 14.62
N LEU A 118 6.27 12.00 14.46
CA LEU A 118 5.71 11.00 15.37
C LEU A 118 6.74 10.40 16.33
N ASP A 119 8.00 10.85 16.27
CA ASP A 119 9.16 10.20 16.90
C ASP A 119 9.04 8.67 16.76
N ALA A 120 9.15 8.21 15.52
CA ALA A 120 8.95 6.80 15.16
C ALA A 120 10.22 6.15 14.59
N VAL A 121 10.43 4.87 14.89
CA VAL A 121 11.34 4.01 14.14
C VAL A 121 10.61 3.55 12.89
N VAL A 122 10.93 4.14 11.74
CA VAL A 122 10.27 3.80 10.48
C VAL A 122 11.12 2.81 9.70
N VAL A 123 10.51 1.74 9.21
CA VAL A 123 11.16 0.70 8.40
C VAL A 123 10.38 0.55 7.09
N ALA A 124 11.07 0.70 5.97
CA ALA A 124 10.51 0.51 4.64
C ALA A 124 11.31 -0.58 3.91
N PRO A 125 10.78 -1.82 3.80
CA PRO A 125 11.44 -2.89 3.06
C PRO A 125 11.29 -2.70 1.55
N THR A 126 12.36 -3.00 0.81
CA THR A 126 12.35 -3.24 -0.63
C THR A 126 12.07 -4.72 -0.85
N TYR A 127 10.81 -5.12 -0.71
CA TYR A 127 10.38 -6.50 -0.84
C TYR A 127 10.46 -7.00 -2.29
N ARG A 128 10.64 -8.31 -2.48
CA ARG A 128 10.69 -8.96 -3.79
C ARG A 128 9.38 -8.77 -4.56
N LEU A 129 9.49 -8.49 -5.87
CA LEU A 129 8.35 -8.18 -6.72
C LEU A 129 7.98 -9.34 -7.66
N ALA A 130 6.68 -9.45 -7.92
CA ALA A 130 6.14 -10.27 -8.99
C ALA A 130 6.44 -9.64 -10.37
N PRO A 131 6.44 -10.42 -11.46
CA PRO A 131 6.22 -11.87 -11.54
C PRO A 131 7.49 -12.69 -11.26
N ALA A 132 8.65 -12.05 -11.10
CA ALA A 132 9.91 -12.76 -10.82
C ALA A 132 9.85 -13.55 -9.50
N HIS A 133 9.12 -12.98 -8.53
CA HIS A 133 8.90 -13.57 -7.23
C HIS A 133 7.40 -13.47 -6.86
N PRO A 134 6.57 -14.42 -7.33
CA PRO A 134 5.16 -14.45 -6.95
C PRO A 134 4.98 -14.70 -5.45
N PHE A 135 3.75 -14.59 -4.97
CA PHE A 135 3.36 -14.96 -3.61
C PHE A 135 3.90 -16.36 -3.25
N PRO A 136 4.52 -16.54 -2.06
CA PRO A 136 4.53 -15.62 -0.92
C PRO A 136 5.74 -14.70 -0.81
N ALA A 137 6.56 -14.50 -1.85
CA ALA A 137 7.86 -13.84 -1.69
C ALA A 137 7.81 -12.42 -1.07
N ALA A 138 6.99 -11.52 -1.63
CA ALA A 138 6.80 -10.17 -1.08
C ALA A 138 6.28 -10.23 0.37
N PHE A 139 5.32 -11.12 0.62
CA PHE A 139 4.69 -11.31 1.91
C PHE A 139 5.69 -11.79 2.97
N ASP A 140 6.54 -12.76 2.64
CA ASP A 140 7.58 -13.26 3.53
C ASP A 140 8.66 -12.21 3.83
N ASP A 141 9.02 -11.37 2.86
CA ASP A 141 9.95 -10.27 3.07
C ASP A 141 9.36 -9.22 4.04
N CYS A 142 8.08 -8.89 3.88
CA CYS A 142 7.36 -8.01 4.79
C CYS A 142 7.21 -8.61 6.19
N ARG A 143 7.01 -9.93 6.31
CA ARG A 143 6.99 -10.63 7.61
C ARG A 143 8.35 -10.58 8.29
N ALA A 144 9.43 -10.76 7.54
CA ALA A 144 10.78 -10.63 8.06
C ALA A 144 11.04 -9.22 8.61
N ALA A 145 10.63 -8.19 7.85
CA ALA A 145 10.75 -6.80 8.25
C ALA A 145 9.90 -6.46 9.49
N LEU A 146 8.69 -7.01 9.58
CA LEU A 146 7.81 -6.86 10.74
C LEU A 146 8.46 -7.46 12.01
N GLY A 147 8.97 -8.69 11.92
CA GLY A 147 9.67 -9.33 13.04
C GLY A 147 10.90 -8.53 13.48
N TRP A 148 11.71 -8.07 12.53
CA TRP A 148 12.87 -7.23 12.83
C TRP A 148 12.49 -5.92 13.53
N LEU A 149 11.39 -5.28 13.11
CA LEU A 149 10.90 -4.05 13.71
C LEU A 149 10.41 -4.29 15.15
N ALA A 150 9.65 -5.36 15.37
CA ALA A 150 9.13 -5.73 16.69
C ALA A 150 10.24 -6.09 17.70
N ASP A 151 11.40 -6.57 17.20
CA ASP A 151 12.56 -6.90 18.03
C ASP A 151 13.45 -5.67 18.38
N GLN A 152 13.12 -4.47 17.90
CA GLN A 152 13.91 -3.27 18.23
C GLN A 152 13.70 -2.86 19.70
N PRO A 153 14.78 -2.54 20.45
CA PRO A 153 14.70 -2.30 21.89
C PRO A 153 13.89 -1.06 22.30
N ASP A 154 13.69 -0.12 21.37
CA ASP A 154 12.96 1.13 21.54
C ASP A 154 11.61 1.15 20.80
N VAL A 155 11.11 -0.04 20.46
CA VAL A 155 9.79 -0.25 19.85
C VAL A 155 8.93 -1.09 20.78
N ASP A 156 7.85 -0.51 21.30
CA ASP A 156 6.84 -1.21 22.10
C ASP A 156 5.44 -1.15 21.49
N ARG A 157 5.27 -0.34 20.43
CA ARG A 157 4.06 -0.29 19.62
C ARG A 157 4.38 -0.40 18.15
N VAL A 158 3.73 -1.32 17.46
CA VAL A 158 3.96 -1.61 16.05
C VAL A 158 2.74 -1.20 15.24
N VAL A 159 2.95 -0.29 14.30
CA VAL A 159 1.96 0.10 13.29
C VAL A 159 2.40 -0.42 11.94
N VAL A 160 1.50 -1.08 11.22
CA VAL A 160 1.73 -1.45 9.82
C VAL A 160 0.94 -0.50 8.93
N PHE A 161 1.65 0.30 8.15
CA PHE A 161 1.07 1.22 7.18
C PHE A 161 1.34 0.73 5.76
N GLY A 162 0.32 0.65 4.94
CA GLY A 162 0.46 0.26 3.54
C GLY A 162 -0.49 1.00 2.61
N VAL A 163 -0.08 1.19 1.36
CA VAL A 163 -0.94 1.82 0.32
C VAL A 163 -1.14 0.87 -0.85
N SER A 164 -2.33 0.83 -1.46
CA SER A 164 -2.63 -0.04 -2.60
C SER A 164 -2.27 -1.52 -2.29
N SER A 165 -1.39 -2.15 -3.07
CA SER A 165 -0.86 -3.50 -2.80
C SER A 165 -0.15 -3.64 -1.45
N GLY A 166 0.48 -2.57 -0.95
CA GLY A 166 1.05 -2.53 0.40
C GLY A 166 -0.02 -2.64 1.48
N GLY A 167 -1.24 -2.15 1.21
CA GLY A 167 -2.40 -2.36 2.08
C GLY A 167 -2.82 -3.83 2.15
N ALA A 168 -2.77 -4.56 1.02
CA ALA A 168 -3.00 -6.01 1.00
C ALA A 168 -1.98 -6.75 1.87
N LEU A 169 -0.70 -6.41 1.72
CA LEU A 169 0.39 -6.97 2.53
C LEU A 169 0.18 -6.64 4.02
N ALA A 170 -0.20 -5.41 4.37
CA ALA A 170 -0.46 -5.00 5.74
C ALA A 170 -1.60 -5.81 6.39
N ALA A 171 -2.73 -5.97 5.70
CA ALA A 171 -3.83 -6.80 6.16
C ALA A 171 -3.44 -8.29 6.26
N GLY A 172 -2.68 -8.80 5.28
CA GLY A 172 -2.15 -10.15 5.31
C GLY A 172 -1.22 -10.40 6.50
N LEU A 173 -0.37 -9.43 6.86
CA LEU A 173 0.50 -9.51 8.03
C LEU A 173 -0.31 -9.57 9.31
N ALA A 174 -1.35 -8.75 9.43
CA ALA A 174 -2.23 -8.74 10.60
C ALA A 174 -3.00 -10.05 10.77
N LEU A 175 -3.54 -10.60 9.67
CA LEU A 175 -4.16 -11.92 9.65
C LEU A 175 -3.17 -13.00 10.10
N HIS A 176 -1.97 -13.03 9.51
CA HIS A 176 -0.96 -14.02 9.84
C HIS A 176 -0.48 -13.91 11.30
N ALA A 177 -0.22 -12.69 11.78
CA ALA A 177 0.21 -12.44 13.15
C ALA A 177 -0.83 -12.93 14.16
N ARG A 178 -2.11 -12.61 13.96
CA ARG A 178 -3.21 -13.14 14.76
C ARG A 178 -3.26 -14.67 14.74
N ASP A 179 -3.16 -15.26 13.54
CA ASP A 179 -3.34 -16.71 13.35
C ASP A 179 -2.16 -17.54 13.90
N HIS A 180 -0.97 -16.93 14.02
CA HIS A 180 0.26 -17.61 14.45
C HIS A 180 0.86 -17.09 15.76
N GLY A 181 0.18 -16.18 16.45
CA GLY A 181 0.56 -15.70 17.78
C GLY A 181 1.70 -14.67 17.79
N GLY A 182 1.86 -13.89 16.72
CA GLY A 182 2.67 -12.67 16.74
C GLY A 182 3.52 -12.42 15.48
N PRO A 183 4.31 -11.32 15.50
CA PRO A 183 4.40 -10.31 16.58
C PRO A 183 3.11 -9.49 16.72
N ASP A 184 2.92 -8.83 17.87
CA ASP A 184 1.75 -7.98 18.11
C ASP A 184 1.78 -6.76 17.16
N ILE A 185 0.61 -6.40 16.63
CA ILE A 185 0.41 -5.21 15.80
C ILE A 185 -0.66 -4.37 16.48
N ASP A 186 -0.34 -3.13 16.83
CA ASP A 186 -1.22 -2.22 17.55
C ASP A 186 -2.22 -1.52 16.62
N ALA A 187 -1.84 -1.30 15.36
CA ALA A 187 -2.74 -0.75 14.35
C ALA A 187 -2.33 -1.12 12.91
N VAL A 188 -3.34 -1.19 12.04
CA VAL A 188 -3.19 -1.32 10.60
C VAL A 188 -3.74 -0.07 9.92
N VAL A 189 -2.94 0.60 9.11
CA VAL A 189 -3.36 1.81 8.38
C VAL A 189 -3.21 1.55 6.89
N MET A 190 -4.29 1.74 6.13
CA MET A 190 -4.37 1.36 4.72
C MET A 190 -4.87 2.50 3.85
N GLY A 191 -4.07 2.95 2.89
CA GLY A 191 -4.49 3.88 1.85
C GLY A 191 -4.98 3.14 0.60
N PHE A 192 -6.24 3.36 0.20
CA PHE A 192 -6.86 2.78 -1.02
C PHE A 192 -6.42 1.33 -1.32
N PRO A 193 -6.65 0.40 -0.37
CA PRO A 193 -6.00 -0.91 -0.40
C PRO A 193 -6.53 -1.84 -1.49
N VAL A 194 -5.64 -2.69 -2.00
CA VAL A 194 -6.00 -3.91 -2.73
C VAL A 194 -6.43 -4.97 -1.71
N THR A 195 -7.59 -5.60 -1.89
CA THR A 195 -8.13 -6.56 -0.91
C THR A 195 -8.78 -7.80 -1.53
N ASP A 196 -9.21 -7.75 -2.79
CA ASP A 196 -9.94 -8.85 -3.45
C ASP A 196 -9.37 -9.20 -4.84
N ASP A 197 -8.98 -10.45 -5.03
CA ASP A 197 -8.42 -10.95 -6.30
C ASP A 197 -9.48 -11.21 -7.39
N ARG A 198 -10.77 -11.13 -7.05
CA ARG A 198 -11.85 -11.58 -7.95
C ARG A 198 -12.38 -10.48 -8.87
N LEU A 199 -12.09 -9.21 -8.60
CA LEU A 199 -12.53 -8.04 -9.40
C LEU A 199 -14.05 -8.08 -9.69
N VAL A 200 -14.86 -8.33 -8.67
CA VAL A 200 -16.32 -8.52 -8.80
C VAL A 200 -17.17 -7.30 -8.45
N THR A 201 -16.55 -6.23 -7.94
CA THR A 201 -17.27 -5.06 -7.44
C THR A 201 -17.69 -4.11 -8.57
N PRO A 202 -18.76 -3.31 -8.41
CA PRO A 202 -19.14 -2.28 -9.37
C PRO A 202 -17.98 -1.31 -9.70
N SER A 203 -17.27 -0.79 -8.69
CA SER A 203 -16.13 0.11 -8.91
C SER A 203 -15.07 -0.47 -9.85
N SER A 204 -14.82 -1.79 -9.79
CA SER A 204 -13.86 -2.48 -10.66
C SER A 204 -14.22 -2.45 -12.15
N HIS A 205 -15.42 -2.00 -12.51
CA HIS A 205 -15.88 -1.81 -13.89
C HIS A 205 -16.06 -0.34 -14.28
N GLU A 206 -15.99 0.59 -13.33
CA GLU A 206 -16.25 2.03 -13.55
C GLU A 206 -15.04 2.76 -14.16
N VAL A 207 -13.82 2.36 -13.80
CA VAL A 207 -12.59 3.02 -14.25
C VAL A 207 -11.99 2.28 -15.44
N THR A 208 -12.16 2.87 -16.64
CA THR A 208 -11.64 2.34 -17.90
C THR A 208 -10.52 3.19 -18.51
N ASP A 209 -10.25 4.37 -17.94
CA ASP A 209 -9.18 5.25 -18.40
C ASP A 209 -7.83 4.55 -18.26
N ARG A 210 -7.09 4.50 -19.35
CA ARG A 210 -5.83 3.77 -19.42
C ARG A 210 -4.69 4.50 -18.73
N ARG A 211 -4.83 5.78 -18.39
CA ARG A 211 -3.78 6.60 -17.77
C ARG A 211 -3.72 6.48 -16.25
N ILE A 212 -4.71 5.88 -15.64
CA ILE A 212 -4.77 5.62 -14.20
C ILE A 212 -5.00 4.13 -13.96
N TRP A 213 -4.86 3.71 -12.70
CA TRP A 213 -5.13 2.34 -12.31
C TRP A 213 -6.55 1.93 -12.73
N ASN A 214 -6.66 0.85 -13.49
CA ASN A 214 -7.92 0.35 -14.04
C ASN A 214 -8.01 -1.17 -13.91
N ARG A 215 -9.16 -1.73 -14.28
CA ARG A 215 -9.44 -3.16 -14.18
C ARG A 215 -8.38 -4.05 -14.82
N GLY A 216 -7.95 -3.73 -16.04
CA GLY A 216 -6.98 -4.54 -16.77
C GLY A 216 -5.61 -4.53 -16.09
N MET A 217 -5.27 -3.43 -15.42
CA MET A 217 -4.06 -3.34 -14.60
C MET A 217 -4.15 -4.21 -13.35
N ALA A 218 -5.29 -4.17 -12.66
CA ALA A 218 -5.55 -5.00 -11.49
C ALA A 218 -5.48 -6.50 -11.84
N GLU A 219 -6.08 -6.92 -12.95
CA GLU A 219 -6.06 -8.31 -13.42
C GLU A 219 -4.63 -8.80 -13.70
N LEU A 220 -3.84 -8.00 -14.42
CA LEU A 220 -2.43 -8.33 -14.68
C LEU A 220 -1.61 -8.39 -13.39
N SER A 221 -1.86 -7.50 -12.42
CA SER A 221 -1.17 -7.52 -11.14
C SER A 221 -1.48 -8.77 -10.32
N TRP A 222 -2.74 -9.19 -10.28
CA TRP A 222 -3.16 -10.38 -9.55
C TRP A 222 -2.64 -11.65 -10.20
N GLN A 223 -2.64 -11.70 -11.54
CA GLN A 223 -2.03 -12.80 -12.28
C GLN A 223 -0.54 -12.93 -11.98
N ALA A 224 0.19 -11.81 -12.00
CA ALA A 224 1.62 -11.81 -11.70
C ALA A 224 1.90 -12.23 -10.25
N TYR A 225 1.12 -11.69 -9.30
CA TYR A 225 1.33 -11.93 -7.88
C TYR A 225 0.94 -13.33 -7.43
N LEU A 226 -0.20 -13.86 -7.90
CA LEU A 226 -0.69 -15.17 -7.46
C LEU A 226 -0.12 -16.34 -8.28
N GLY A 227 0.41 -16.09 -9.48
CA GLY A 227 0.91 -17.13 -10.36
C GLY A 227 -0.15 -18.19 -10.64
N ASP A 228 0.17 -19.46 -10.37
CA ASP A 228 -0.72 -20.60 -10.61
C ASP A 228 -2.00 -20.59 -9.77
N ALA A 229 -2.01 -19.87 -8.63
CA ALA A 229 -3.20 -19.75 -7.78
C ALA A 229 -4.24 -18.76 -8.33
N HIS A 230 -3.86 -17.91 -9.30
CA HIS A 230 -4.74 -16.89 -9.87
C HIS A 230 -6.02 -17.49 -10.45
N GLY A 231 -7.19 -16.97 -10.05
CA GLY A 231 -8.49 -17.42 -10.54
C GLY A 231 -8.97 -18.77 -9.97
N THR A 232 -8.25 -19.32 -8.99
CA THR A 232 -8.65 -20.54 -8.28
C THR A 232 -9.36 -20.21 -6.96
N ASP A 233 -9.90 -21.24 -6.30
CA ASP A 233 -10.41 -21.13 -4.94
C ASP A 233 -9.31 -21.26 -3.86
N ASP A 234 -8.09 -21.63 -4.24
CA ASP A 234 -6.94 -21.87 -3.35
C ASP A 234 -6.06 -20.62 -3.17
N VAL A 235 -6.70 -19.44 -3.14
CA VAL A 235 -6.02 -18.16 -2.90
C VAL A 235 -5.90 -17.94 -1.39
N SER A 236 -4.67 -17.81 -0.91
CA SER A 236 -4.40 -17.57 0.51
C SER A 236 -5.02 -16.26 1.01
N PRO A 237 -5.64 -16.24 2.20
CA PRO A 237 -6.14 -15.01 2.82
C PRO A 237 -5.02 -14.02 3.16
N TYR A 238 -3.77 -14.47 3.24
CA TYR A 238 -2.61 -13.59 3.44
C TYR A 238 -2.16 -12.90 2.15
N ALA A 239 -2.60 -13.40 0.99
CA ALA A 239 -2.38 -12.75 -0.31
C ALA A 239 -3.53 -11.79 -0.64
N ALA A 240 -4.77 -12.24 -0.44
CA ALA A 240 -6.00 -11.48 -0.72
C ALA A 240 -6.91 -11.47 0.53
N PRO A 241 -6.91 -10.40 1.35
CA PRO A 241 -7.64 -10.32 2.61
C PRO A 241 -9.12 -10.70 2.55
N MET A 242 -9.81 -10.41 1.45
CA MET A 242 -11.22 -10.76 1.25
C MET A 242 -11.49 -12.27 1.16
N ARG A 243 -10.43 -13.11 1.07
CA ARG A 243 -10.52 -14.57 1.20
C ARG A 243 -10.54 -15.06 2.65
N ALA A 244 -10.22 -14.20 3.63
CA ALA A 244 -10.26 -14.57 5.05
C ALA A 244 -11.68 -14.91 5.49
N VAL A 245 -11.88 -16.06 6.13
CA VAL A 245 -13.19 -16.51 6.63
C VAL A 245 -13.70 -15.56 7.71
N ASP A 246 -12.84 -15.23 8.67
CA ASP A 246 -13.17 -14.40 9.84
C ASP A 246 -12.06 -13.38 10.10
N PRO A 247 -12.34 -12.07 10.09
CA PRO A 247 -11.40 -11.02 10.46
C PRO A 247 -11.49 -10.60 11.94
N ALA A 248 -12.25 -11.29 12.79
CA ALA A 248 -12.32 -10.98 14.22
C ALA A 248 -10.95 -11.05 14.89
N GLY A 249 -10.72 -10.18 15.88
CA GLY A 249 -9.46 -10.11 16.62
C GLY A 249 -8.29 -9.48 15.87
N LEU A 250 -8.53 -8.91 14.67
CA LEU A 250 -7.54 -8.06 14.02
C LEU A 250 -7.34 -6.73 14.76
N PRO A 251 -6.19 -6.07 14.59
CA PRO A 251 -5.91 -4.77 15.20
C PRO A 251 -6.88 -3.66 14.73
N PRO A 252 -7.02 -2.57 15.51
CA PRO A 252 -7.65 -1.35 15.04
C PRO A 252 -7.16 -0.96 13.64
N THR A 253 -8.09 -0.68 12.74
CA THR A 253 -7.78 -0.50 11.31
C THR A 253 -8.36 0.81 10.77
N THR A 254 -7.53 1.65 10.15
CA THR A 254 -7.99 2.83 9.39
C THR A 254 -7.81 2.60 7.89
N ILE A 255 -8.83 2.92 7.12
CA ILE A 255 -8.88 2.72 5.66
C ILE A 255 -9.26 4.04 4.98
N THR A 256 -8.51 4.44 3.95
CA THR A 256 -8.96 5.46 2.98
C THR A 256 -9.34 4.81 1.66
N VAL A 257 -10.29 5.41 0.93
CA VAL A 257 -10.66 5.01 -0.43
C VAL A 257 -10.81 6.22 -1.33
N ASP A 258 -10.42 6.04 -2.59
CA ASP A 258 -10.54 7.03 -3.65
C ASP A 258 -11.87 6.89 -4.42
N GLN A 259 -12.42 8.00 -4.91
CA GLN A 259 -13.73 7.96 -5.60
C GLN A 259 -13.67 7.22 -6.95
N HIS A 260 -12.66 7.52 -7.77
CA HIS A 260 -12.47 6.95 -9.10
C HIS A 260 -11.34 5.91 -9.06
N ASP A 261 -11.61 4.83 -8.34
CA ASP A 261 -10.67 3.75 -8.12
C ASP A 261 -11.39 2.40 -8.29
N PRO A 262 -10.88 1.47 -9.13
CA PRO A 262 -11.44 0.13 -9.21
C PRO A 262 -11.48 -0.60 -7.87
N LEU A 263 -10.59 -0.26 -6.93
CA LEU A 263 -10.47 -0.86 -5.59
C LEU A 263 -11.39 -0.24 -4.53
N ARG A 264 -12.11 0.83 -4.86
CA ARG A 264 -12.96 1.58 -3.91
C ARG A 264 -13.91 0.66 -3.14
N ASP A 265 -14.72 -0.11 -3.87
CA ASP A 265 -15.79 -0.89 -3.25
C ASP A 265 -15.24 -2.09 -2.46
N GLU A 266 -14.11 -2.68 -2.87
CA GLU A 266 -13.49 -3.78 -2.11
C GLU A 266 -12.85 -3.27 -0.82
N GLY A 267 -12.21 -2.09 -0.83
CA GLY A 267 -11.74 -1.42 0.39
C GLY A 267 -12.88 -1.10 1.36
N ILE A 268 -14.01 -0.60 0.86
CA ILE A 268 -15.23 -0.39 1.65
C ILE A 268 -15.77 -1.73 2.20
N ALA A 269 -15.81 -2.77 1.37
CA ALA A 269 -16.30 -4.08 1.78
C ALA A 269 -15.42 -4.71 2.88
N TRP A 270 -14.09 -4.55 2.79
CA TRP A 270 -13.17 -4.98 3.84
C TRP A 270 -13.41 -4.23 5.15
N ALA A 271 -13.56 -2.90 5.11
CA ALA A 271 -13.93 -2.10 6.28
C ALA A 271 -15.24 -2.58 6.93
N GLN A 272 -16.26 -2.87 6.12
CA GLN A 272 -17.52 -3.42 6.60
C GLN A 272 -17.35 -4.79 7.25
N ARG A 273 -16.53 -5.69 6.69
CA ARG A 273 -16.24 -7.01 7.30
C ARG A 273 -15.57 -6.86 8.65
N LEU A 274 -14.59 -5.96 8.76
CA LEU A 274 -13.91 -5.65 10.03
C LEU A 274 -14.90 -5.14 11.09
N MET A 275 -15.72 -4.15 10.72
CA MET A 275 -16.77 -3.61 11.62
C MET A 275 -17.77 -4.67 12.07
N HIS A 276 -18.24 -5.52 11.16
CA HIS A 276 -19.17 -6.61 11.51
C HIS A 276 -18.53 -7.65 12.43
N ALA A 277 -17.21 -7.86 12.34
CA ALA A 277 -16.45 -8.74 13.22
C ALA A 277 -16.05 -8.08 14.56
N GLY A 278 -16.45 -6.82 14.78
CA GLY A 278 -16.19 -6.09 16.03
C GLY A 278 -14.79 -5.45 16.10
N VAL A 279 -14.06 -5.36 14.99
CA VAL A 279 -12.76 -4.68 14.93
C VAL A 279 -12.98 -3.16 14.89
N PRO A 280 -12.33 -2.36 15.77
CA PRO A 280 -12.37 -0.91 15.69
C PRO A 280 -11.88 -0.44 14.33
N THR A 281 -12.76 0.17 13.54
CA THR A 281 -12.47 0.49 12.14
C THR A 281 -12.88 1.92 11.81
N GLU A 282 -11.99 2.65 11.16
CA GLU A 282 -12.28 3.94 10.54
C GLU A 282 -12.22 3.82 9.02
N LEU A 283 -13.19 4.44 8.33
CA LEU A 283 -13.24 4.48 6.87
C LEU A 283 -13.43 5.92 6.41
N HIS A 284 -12.53 6.39 5.55
CA HIS A 284 -12.59 7.71 4.93
C HIS A 284 -12.69 7.57 3.42
N ALA A 285 -13.70 8.21 2.82
CA ALA A 285 -13.83 8.29 1.36
C ALA A 285 -13.48 9.71 0.89
N PHE A 286 -12.57 9.81 -0.08
CA PHE A 286 -12.12 11.08 -0.62
C PHE A 286 -12.75 11.32 -2.00
N PRO A 287 -13.70 12.26 -2.15
CA PRO A 287 -14.29 12.58 -3.43
C PRO A 287 -13.32 13.41 -4.30
N GLY A 288 -13.48 13.31 -5.62
CA GLY A 288 -12.67 14.02 -6.61
C GLY A 288 -11.29 13.41 -6.85
N THR A 289 -11.02 12.23 -6.29
CA THR A 289 -9.73 11.54 -6.39
C THR A 289 -9.80 10.31 -7.30
N PHE A 290 -8.63 9.87 -7.76
CA PHE A 290 -8.43 8.57 -8.41
C PHE A 290 -7.34 7.79 -7.67
N HIS A 291 -7.23 6.48 -7.94
CA HIS A 291 -6.27 5.60 -7.27
C HIS A 291 -4.85 6.18 -7.18
N GLY A 292 -4.39 6.46 -5.97
CA GLY A 292 -3.03 6.96 -5.71
C GLY A 292 -2.82 8.44 -6.06
N SER A 293 -3.89 9.18 -6.37
CA SER A 293 -3.82 10.62 -6.66
C SER A 293 -3.18 11.44 -5.54
N MET A 294 -3.25 10.96 -4.29
CA MET A 294 -2.50 11.50 -3.14
C MET A 294 -1.00 11.64 -3.43
N GLY A 295 -0.40 10.67 -4.12
CA GLY A 295 1.03 10.68 -4.48
C GLY A 295 1.34 11.43 -5.77
N PHE A 296 0.39 11.51 -6.71
CA PHE A 296 0.57 12.21 -7.99
C PHE A 296 0.32 13.72 -7.90
N ALA A 297 -0.53 14.13 -6.97
CA ALA A 297 -0.88 15.53 -6.72
C ALA A 297 -0.74 15.84 -5.22
N PRO A 298 0.46 15.76 -4.63
CA PRO A 298 0.67 15.88 -3.19
C PRO A 298 0.27 17.26 -2.63
N ASP A 299 0.31 18.30 -3.48
CA ASP A 299 -0.07 19.66 -3.13
C ASP A 299 -1.57 19.95 -3.25
N ALA A 300 -2.39 19.01 -3.75
CA ALA A 300 -3.83 19.19 -3.77
C ALA A 300 -4.39 19.17 -2.33
N ALA A 301 -5.37 20.02 -2.05
CA ALA A 301 -5.98 20.11 -0.73
C ALA A 301 -6.61 18.78 -0.29
N VAL A 302 -7.19 18.03 -1.23
CA VAL A 302 -7.75 16.70 -0.96
C VAL A 302 -6.66 15.67 -0.63
N SER A 303 -5.53 15.68 -1.35
CA SER A 303 -4.38 14.81 -1.10
C SER A 303 -3.76 15.05 0.28
N ARG A 304 -3.55 16.32 0.65
CA ARG A 304 -3.07 16.66 2.00
C ARG A 304 -4.03 16.20 3.09
N ARG A 305 -5.33 16.30 2.84
CA ARG A 305 -6.36 15.84 3.80
C ARG A 305 -6.33 14.31 3.94
N GLU A 306 -6.16 13.58 2.85
CA GLU A 306 -6.02 12.13 2.87
C GLU A 306 -4.75 11.70 3.62
N LEU A 307 -3.60 12.27 3.26
CA LEU A 307 -2.34 11.97 3.94
C LEU A 307 -2.43 12.28 5.44
N ARG A 308 -3.02 13.42 5.83
CA ARG A 308 -3.20 13.77 7.24
C ARG A 308 -4.07 12.76 7.98
N ALA A 309 -5.14 12.25 7.36
CA ALA A 309 -5.98 11.23 7.97
C ALA A 309 -5.19 9.94 8.26
N LEU A 310 -4.33 9.51 7.33
CA LEU A 310 -3.45 8.36 7.50
C LEU A 310 -2.40 8.60 8.60
N VAL A 311 -1.72 9.76 8.60
CA VAL A 311 -0.72 10.12 9.61
C VAL A 311 -1.35 10.24 11.00
N ASP A 312 -2.53 10.85 11.10
CA ASP A 312 -3.27 10.95 12.36
C ASP A 312 -3.65 9.57 12.90
N ALA A 313 -4.00 8.61 12.04
CA ALA A 313 -4.29 7.24 12.45
C ALA A 313 -3.05 6.54 13.02
N ILE A 314 -1.89 6.70 12.36
CA ILE A 314 -0.61 6.17 12.85
C ILE A 314 -0.25 6.80 14.21
N ALA A 315 -0.48 8.11 14.36
CA ALA A 315 -0.18 8.83 15.59
C ALA A 315 -1.04 8.41 16.80
N ARG A 316 -2.28 7.94 16.56
CA ARG A 316 -3.21 7.50 17.62
C ARG A 316 -2.91 6.09 18.14
N ALA A 317 -2.26 5.25 17.34
CA ALA A 317 -1.85 3.90 17.72
C ALA A 317 -0.83 3.91 18.87
#